data_AF-A0A973D9B1-F1
#
_entry.id   AF-A0A973D9B1-F1
#
_cell.length_a   1.000
_cell.length_b   1.000
_cell.length_c   1.000
_cell.angle_alpha   90.00
_cell.angle_beta   90.00
_cell.angle_gamma   90.00
#
_symmetry.space_group_name_H-M   'P 1'
#
loop_
_entity.id
_entity.type
_entity.pdbx_description
1 polymer ?
#
loop_
_entity_poly.entity_id
_entity_poly.type
_entity_poly.pdbx_seq_one_letter_code
_entity_poly.pdbx_strand_id
1 'polypeptide(L)'
;MKLLLFILTSLCFVISHTVNAIVPNTEYYQSALVYIIKLNEQLSKVEIALKTEHNKDVYQQLQKNLQDKIVLIQKRVALYKQIEQQNLIMYSSTHTTK
;
A
#
# COMPACT_ATOMS: atom_id res chain seq x y z
N MET A 1 -41.22 -21.61 17.98
CA MET A 1 -40.92 -20.74 16.80
C MET A 1 -40.25 -19.42 17.16
N LYS A 2 -40.74 -18.63 18.14
CA LYS A 2 -40.16 -17.32 18.49
C LYS A 2 -38.68 -17.39 18.94
N LEU A 3 -38.31 -18.38 19.75
CA LEU A 3 -36.94 -18.59 20.23
C LEU A 3 -35.93 -18.83 19.08
N LEU A 4 -36.36 -19.60 18.08
CA LEU A 4 -35.53 -19.95 16.92
C LEU A 4 -35.29 -18.74 16.03
N LEU A 5 -36.28 -17.86 15.91
CA LEU A 5 -36.16 -16.55 15.25
C LEU A 5 -35.15 -15.64 15.97
N PHE A 6 -35.20 -15.56 17.31
CA PHE A 6 -34.23 -14.76 18.08
C PHE A 6 -32.79 -15.27 17.94
N ILE A 7 -32.59 -16.59 17.95
CA ILE A 7 -31.27 -17.19 17.73
C ILE A 7 -30.79 -16.91 16.32
N LEU A 8 -31.65 -17.06 15.31
CA LEU A 8 -31.30 -16.83 13.91
C LEU A 8 -30.96 -15.36 13.64
N THR A 9 -31.73 -14.41 14.19
CA THR A 9 -31.46 -12.98 14.03
C THR A 9 -30.17 -12.56 14.73
N SER A 10 -29.89 -13.12 15.91
CA SER A 10 -28.63 -12.86 16.62
C SER A 10 -27.44 -13.43 15.85
N LEU A 11 -27.59 -14.62 15.26
CA LEU A 11 -26.54 -15.26 14.48
C LEU A 11 -26.26 -14.49 13.18
N CYS A 12 -27.30 -14.05 12.46
CA CYS A 12 -27.14 -13.22 11.26
C CYS A 12 -26.45 -11.87 11.57
N PHE A 13 -26.69 -11.28 12.74
CA PHE A 13 -26.01 -10.04 13.15
C PHE A 13 -24.49 -10.27 13.32
N VAL A 14 -24.09 -11.37 13.97
CA VAL A 14 -22.66 -11.70 14.20
C VAL A 14 -21.92 -11.97 12.89
N ILE A 15 -22.56 -12.63 11.91
CA ILE A 15 -21.92 -12.97 10.63
C ILE A 15 -21.82 -11.74 9.69
N SER A 16 -22.66 -10.72 9.87
CA SER A 16 -22.68 -9.52 9.02
C SER A 16 -21.52 -8.55 9.27
N HIS A 17 -20.70 -8.77 10.32
CA HIS A 17 -19.73 -7.78 10.79
C HIS A 17 -18.34 -7.84 10.16
N THR A 18 -18.08 -8.74 9.20
CA THR A 18 -16.74 -8.85 8.59
C THR A 18 -16.83 -8.98 7.07
N VAL A 19 -17.32 -7.93 6.41
CA VAL A 19 -17.21 -7.79 4.95
C VAL A 19 -15.95 -6.96 4.66
N ASN A 20 -14.84 -7.64 4.40
CA ASN A 20 -13.60 -6.97 4.00
C ASN A 20 -13.71 -6.55 2.53
N ALA A 21 -13.28 -5.34 2.18
CA ALA A 21 -13.14 -4.98 0.77
C ALA A 21 -11.94 -5.75 0.17
N ILE A 22 -12.20 -6.61 -0.82
CA ILE A 22 -11.13 -7.30 -1.53
C ILE A 22 -10.46 -6.31 -2.49
N VAL A 23 -9.17 -6.08 -2.30
CA VAL A 23 -8.40 -5.20 -3.18
C VAL A 23 -7.68 -6.05 -4.24
N PRO A 24 -7.93 -5.82 -5.55
CA PRO A 24 -7.30 -6.56 -6.64
C PRO A 24 -5.87 -6.04 -6.86
N ASN A 25 -4.95 -6.34 -5.95
CA ASN A 25 -3.50 -6.18 -6.15
C ASN A 25 -2.73 -6.98 -5.10
N THR A 26 -2.61 -8.28 -5.32
CA THR A 26 -1.99 -9.25 -4.40
C THR A 26 -0.51 -8.97 -4.12
N GLU A 27 0.14 -8.23 -5.02
CA GLU A 27 1.56 -7.91 -4.99
C GLU A 27 1.82 -6.44 -4.72
N TYR A 28 0.84 -5.69 -4.19
CA TYR A 28 0.97 -4.24 -4.00
C TYR A 28 2.24 -3.88 -3.20
N TYR A 29 2.48 -4.57 -2.09
CA TYR A 29 3.65 -4.32 -1.24
C TYR A 29 4.97 -4.66 -1.94
N GLN A 30 5.01 -5.76 -2.69
CA GLN A 30 6.19 -6.15 -3.46
C GLN A 30 6.47 -5.15 -4.60
N SER A 31 5.43 -4.74 -5.32
CA SER A 31 5.49 -3.71 -6.36
C SER A 31 5.99 -2.38 -5.80
N ALA A 32 5.50 -1.98 -4.63
CA ALA A 32 5.94 -0.76 -3.96
C ALA A 32 7.43 -0.83 -3.55
N LEU A 33 7.89 -1.98 -3.04
CA LEU A 33 9.31 -2.21 -2.72
C LEU A 33 10.19 -2.08 -3.97
N VAL A 34 9.85 -2.79 -5.04
CA VAL A 34 10.58 -2.73 -6.32
C VAL A 34 10.63 -1.30 -6.85
N TYR A 35 9.53 -0.56 -6.72
CA TYR A 35 9.49 0.82 -7.18
C TYR A 35 10.36 1.75 -6.33
N ILE A 36 10.38 1.58 -5.00
CA ILE A 36 11.29 2.32 -4.11
C ILE A 36 12.75 2.04 -4.46
N ILE A 37 13.12 0.78 -4.75
CA ILE A 37 14.48 0.42 -5.17
C ILE A 37 14.89 1.20 -6.42
N LYS A 38 14.04 1.21 -7.45
CA LYS A 38 14.29 1.98 -8.69
C LYS A 38 14.45 3.48 -8.43
N LEU A 39 13.63 4.06 -7.55
CA LEU A 39 13.74 5.47 -7.19
C LEU A 39 15.04 5.78 -6.43
N ASN A 40 15.49 4.88 -5.55
CA ASN A 40 16.79 5.02 -4.87
C ASN A 40 17.97 4.92 -5.84
N GLU A 41 17.90 4.02 -6.84
CA GLU A 41 18.90 3.96 -7.91
C GLU A 41 18.96 5.27 -8.71
N GLN A 42 17.81 5.87 -9.02
CA GLN A 42 17.74 7.17 -9.67
C GLN A 42 18.29 8.28 -8.79
N LEU A 43 17.94 8.28 -7.50
CA LEU A 43 18.42 9.26 -6.53
C LEU A 43 19.96 9.22 -6.41
N SER A 44 20.55 8.02 -6.34
CA SER A 44 21.99 7.84 -6.32
C SER A 44 22.67 8.44 -7.56
N LYS A 45 22.10 8.25 -8.76
CA LYS A 45 22.61 8.88 -10.00
C LYS A 45 22.55 10.40 -9.95
N VAL A 46 21.46 10.96 -9.42
CA VAL A 46 21.28 12.41 -9.25
C VAL A 46 22.27 12.98 -8.24
N GLU A 47 22.54 12.28 -7.15
CA GLU A 47 23.53 12.68 -6.14
C GLU A 47 24.97 12.67 -6.67
N ILE A 48 25.28 11.74 -7.58
CA ILE A 48 26.55 11.75 -8.29
C ILE A 48 26.63 12.96 -9.23
N ALA A 49 25.58 13.20 -10.03
CA ALA A 49 25.54 14.32 -10.96
C ALA A 49 25.63 15.69 -10.25
N LEU A 50 25.01 15.85 -9.08
CA LEU A 50 25.08 17.07 -8.27
C LEU A 50 26.50 17.49 -7.89
N LYS A 51 27.43 16.52 -7.81
CA LYS A 51 28.84 16.78 -7.47
C LYS A 51 29.63 17.35 -8.64
N THR A 52 29.22 17.05 -9.87
CA THR A 52 29.98 17.33 -11.08
C THR A 52 29.36 18.40 -11.97
N GLU A 53 28.04 18.58 -11.89
CA GLU A 53 27.29 19.45 -12.81
C GLU A 53 27.28 20.93 -12.41
N HIS A 54 27.27 21.80 -13.42
CA HIS A 54 27.16 23.25 -13.23
C HIS A 54 25.72 23.72 -12.97
N ASN A 55 24.72 23.04 -13.54
CA ASN A 55 23.30 23.39 -13.33
C ASN A 55 22.72 22.67 -12.10
N LYS A 56 23.10 23.14 -10.90
CA LYS A 56 22.73 22.48 -9.65
C LYS A 56 21.24 22.55 -9.33
N ASP A 57 20.54 23.61 -9.73
CA ASP A 57 19.14 23.84 -9.37
C ASP A 57 18.21 22.73 -9.88
N VAL A 58 18.40 22.31 -11.14
CA VAL A 58 17.59 21.23 -11.74
C VAL A 58 17.82 19.91 -11.01
N TYR A 59 19.07 19.57 -10.72
CA TYR A 59 19.39 18.33 -10.02
C TYR A 59 18.98 18.36 -8.54
N GLN A 60 19.00 19.52 -7.88
CA GLN A 60 18.52 19.69 -6.51
C GLN A 60 17.00 19.50 -6.45
N GLN A 61 16.26 20.08 -7.40
CA GLN A 61 14.82 19.88 -7.50
C GLN A 61 14.48 18.41 -7.78
N LEU A 62 15.25 17.77 -8.66
CA LEU A 62 15.08 16.34 -8.98
C LEU A 62 15.36 15.46 -7.75
N GLN A 63 16.43 15.74 -7.00
CA GLN A 63 16.76 15.04 -5.75
C GLN A 63 15.59 15.12 -4.76
N LYS A 64 15.07 16.33 -4.53
CA LYS A 64 13.93 16.56 -3.64
C LYS A 64 12.69 15.79 -4.11
N ASN A 65 12.35 15.87 -5.39
CA ASN A 65 11.18 15.19 -5.95
C ASN A 65 11.27 13.67 -5.77
N LEU A 66 12.45 13.08 -5.98
CA LEU A 66 12.68 11.64 -5.79
C LEU A 66 12.53 11.25 -4.32
N GLN A 67 13.11 12.02 -3.40
CA GLN A 67 12.97 11.80 -1.96
C GLN A 67 11.51 11.90 -1.51
N ASP A 68 10.80 12.94 -1.92
CA ASP A 68 9.38 13.14 -1.60
C ASP A 68 8.52 11.98 -2.14
N LYS A 69 8.83 11.49 -3.35
CA LYS A 69 8.13 10.34 -3.94
C LYS A 69 8.36 9.05 -3.15
N ILE A 70 9.58 8.78 -2.73
CA ILE A 70 9.92 7.62 -1.89
C ILE A 70 9.13 7.67 -0.58
N VAL A 71 9.16 8.82 0.11
CA VAL A 71 8.44 9.02 1.37
C VAL A 71 6.93 8.83 1.18
N LEU A 72 6.36 9.34 0.07
CA LEU A 72 4.95 9.18 -0.24
C LEU A 72 4.56 7.70 -0.39
N ILE A 73 5.38 6.90 -1.09
CA ILE A 73 5.13 5.47 -1.28
C ILE A 73 5.22 4.74 0.07
N GLN A 74 6.23 5.04 0.88
CA GLN A 74 6.40 4.46 2.21
C GLN A 74 5.19 4.74 3.11
N LYS A 75 4.71 5.99 3.14
CA LYS A 75 3.51 6.39 3.89
C LYS A 75 2.27 5.65 3.40
N ARG A 76 2.11 5.48 2.08
CA ARG A 76 0.99 4.73 1.51
C ARG A 76 1.03 3.24 1.88
N VAL A 77 2.19 2.61 1.84
CA VAL A 77 2.37 1.22 2.29
C VAL A 77 2.01 1.08 3.77
N ALA A 78 2.48 2.00 4.62
CA ALA A 78 2.15 2.00 6.04
C ALA A 78 0.64 2.13 6.28
N LEU A 79 -0.02 3.06 5.58
CA LEU A 79 -1.46 3.25 5.66
C LEU A 79 -2.21 1.98 5.25
N TYR A 80 -1.84 1.36 4.12
CA TYR A 80 -2.54 0.15 3.65
C TYR A 80 -2.36 -1.03 4.61
N LYS A 81 -1.17 -1.19 5.21
CA LYS A 81 -0.96 -2.17 6.28
C LYS A 81 -1.85 -1.91 7.49
N GLN A 82 -2.03 -0.65 7.90
CA GLN A 82 -2.92 -0.30 9.01
C GLN A 82 -4.38 -0.61 8.69
N ILE A 83 -4.85 -0.29 7.48
CA ILE A 83 -6.22 -0.56 7.04
C ILE A 83 -6.45 -2.08 6.94
N GLU A 84 -5.46 -2.85 6.47
CA GLU A 84 -5.49 -4.32 6.43
C GLU A 84 -5.52 -4.92 7.84
N GLN A 85 -4.73 -4.41 8.79
CA GLN A 85 -4.77 -4.83 10.21
C GLN A 85 -6.14 -4.58 10.87
N GLN A 86 -6.88 -3.58 10.41
CA GLN A 86 -8.25 -3.30 10.85
C GLN A 86 -9.30 -4.18 10.17
N ASN A 87 -8.89 -5.14 9.33
CA ASN A 87 -9.75 -5.98 8.49
C ASN A 87 -10.65 -5.16 7.54
N LEU A 88 -10.32 -3.90 7.24
CA LEU A 88 -11.12 -3.08 6.32
C LEU A 88 -10.85 -3.44 4.86
N ILE A 89 -9.62 -3.86 4.57
CA ILE A 89 -9.21 -4.39 3.27
C ILE A 89 -8.53 -5.74 3.46
N MET A 90 -8.58 -6.57 2.43
CA MET A 90 -7.77 -7.77 2.34
C MET A 90 -7.21 -7.89 0.92
N TYR A 91 -5.90 -8.09 0.81
CA TYR A 91 -5.27 -8.45 -0.45
C TYR A 91 -5.47 -9.95 -0.69
N SER A 92 -6.19 -10.32 -1.75
CA SER A 92 -6.55 -11.72 -2.02
C SER A 92 -5.35 -12.54 -2.51
N SER A 93 -4.55 -13.15 -1.65
CA SER A 93 -3.37 -13.95 -2.05
C SER A 93 -3.68 -15.24 -2.82
N THR A 94 -4.96 -15.58 -3.01
CA THR A 94 -5.39 -16.75 -3.74
C THR A 94 -6.32 -16.34 -4.87
N HIS A 95 -6.00 -16.78 -6.10
CA HIS A 95 -7.05 -17.11 -7.04
C HIS A 95 -8.05 -17.97 -6.27
N THR A 96 -9.29 -17.52 -6.14
CA THR A 96 -10.39 -18.44 -5.86
C THR A 96 -10.35 -19.47 -6.98
N THR A 97 -9.72 -20.62 -6.73
CA THR A 97 -9.93 -21.83 -7.51
C THR A 97 -11.43 -22.06 -7.48
N LYS A 98 -12.05 -21.82 -8.63
CA LYS A 98 -13.42 -22.24 -8.90
C LYS A 98 -13.49 -23.76 -8.87
#